data_AF-X1LP12-F1
#
_entry.id   AF-X1LP12-F1
#
_cell.length_a   1.000
_cell.length_b   1.000
_cell.length_c   1.000
_cell.angle_alpha   90.00
_cell.angle_beta   90.00
_cell.angle_gamma   90.00
#
_symmetry.space_group_name_H-M   'P 1'
#
loop_
_entity.id
_entity.type
_entity.pdbx_description
1 polymer ?
#
loop_
_entity_poly.entity_id
_entity_poly.type
_entity_poly.pdbx_seq_one_letter_code
_entity_poly.pdbx_strand_id
1 'polypeptide(L)'
;EWEVVKGETSDKNAVLKDYALPLIILVAIASFLGGLIFTRFGLSIGYVVTQAVIAFIVAFLGIYISAIVINELASSFGSKKDINAAFKLVIYSFTPVFIAQIVANLIPPLYFVAIFGLYMIYLLWIGLGSLMGTPEDKKVGYVVVSALLIFVILFIPRNRA
;
A
#
# COMPACT_ATOMS: atom_id res chain seq x y z
N GLU A 1 -13.48 11.23 -7.92
CA GLU A 1 -13.08 9.92 -7.35
C GLU A 1 -13.52 9.70 -5.91
N TRP A 2 -13.00 10.38 -4.87
CA TRP A 2 -13.34 10.02 -3.49
C TRP A 2 -14.82 10.12 -3.11
N GLU A 3 -15.57 11.07 -3.68
CA GLU A 3 -17.02 11.14 -3.50
C GLU A 3 -17.77 9.95 -4.13
N VAL A 4 -17.24 9.39 -5.22
CA VAL A 4 -17.78 8.16 -5.84
C VAL A 4 -17.51 6.98 -4.90
N VAL A 5 -16.28 6.83 -4.43
CA VAL A 5 -15.86 5.77 -3.50
C VAL A 5 -16.65 5.82 -2.18
N LYS A 6 -16.98 7.03 -1.71
CA LYS A 6 -17.82 7.23 -0.52
C LYS A 6 -19.24 6.71 -0.71
N GLY A 7 -19.77 6.83 -1.93
CA GLY A 7 -21.10 6.32 -2.30
C GLY A 7 -21.14 4.82 -2.57
N GLU A 8 -20.00 4.14 -2.67
CA GLU A 8 -19.96 2.70 -2.93
C GLU A 8 -20.46 1.89 -1.72
N THR A 9 -21.40 0.98 -1.98
CA THR A 9 -21.92 0.03 -0.98
C THR A 9 -21.01 -1.17 -0.73
N SER A 10 -19.94 -1.33 -1.52
CA SER A 10 -18.98 -2.42 -1.38
C SER A 10 -18.28 -2.38 -0.02
N ASP A 11 -18.17 -3.53 0.65
CA ASP A 11 -17.41 -3.64 1.90
C ASP A 11 -15.90 -3.74 1.65
N LYS A 12 -15.09 -3.73 2.71
CA LYS A 12 -13.62 -3.88 2.57
C LYS A 12 -13.19 -5.19 1.91
N ASN A 13 -13.94 -6.27 2.08
CA ASN A 13 -13.57 -7.58 1.57
C ASN A 13 -13.74 -7.64 0.06
N ALA A 14 -14.82 -7.04 -0.46
CA ALA A 14 -15.05 -6.90 -1.89
C ALA A 14 -13.92 -6.10 -2.54
N VAL A 15 -13.61 -4.90 -2.04
CA VAL A 15 -12.55 -4.06 -2.61
C VAL A 15 -11.17 -4.72 -2.48
N LEU A 16 -10.91 -5.45 -1.40
CA LEU A 16 -9.66 -6.19 -1.24
C LEU A 16 -9.54 -7.35 -2.24
N LYS A 17 -10.61 -8.12 -2.46
CA LYS A 17 -10.60 -9.28 -3.36
C LYS A 17 -10.66 -8.90 -4.83
N ASP A 18 -11.51 -7.95 -5.19
CA ASP A 18 -11.84 -7.63 -6.58
C ASP A 18 -10.87 -6.62 -7.19
N TYR A 19 -10.19 -5.82 -6.35
CA TYR A 19 -9.27 -4.78 -6.80
C TYR A 19 -7.84 -4.97 -6.28
N ALA A 20 -7.65 -5.02 -4.95
CA ALA A 20 -6.30 -5.04 -4.38
C ALA A 20 -5.54 -6.35 -4.68
N LEU A 21 -6.21 -7.50 -4.52
CA LEU A 21 -5.58 -8.81 -4.64
C LEU A 21 -5.04 -9.08 -6.07
N PRO A 22 -5.78 -8.82 -7.17
CA PRO A 22 -5.23 -8.91 -8.52
C PRO A 22 -3.97 -8.05 -8.72
N LEU A 23 -3.95 -6.82 -8.21
CA LEU A 23 -2.78 -5.94 -8.30
C LEU A 23 -1.58 -6.48 -7.51
N ILE A 24 -1.81 -6.99 -6.29
CA ILE A 24 -0.76 -7.61 -5.47
C ILE A 24 -0.17 -8.84 -6.17
N ILE A 25 -1.02 -9.66 -6.80
CA ILE A 25 -0.58 -10.82 -7.59
C ILE A 25 0.30 -10.36 -8.76
N LEU A 26 -0.09 -9.29 -9.46
CA LEU A 26 0.72 -8.71 -10.54
C LEU A 26 2.08 -8.20 -10.05
N VAL A 27 2.15 -7.58 -8.86
CA VAL A 27 3.43 -7.18 -8.23
C VAL A 27 4.34 -8.40 -8.03
N ALA A 28 3.79 -9.51 -7.52
CA ALA A 28 4.54 -10.74 -7.29
C ALA A 28 5.02 -11.39 -8.60
N ILE A 29 4.15 -11.44 -9.62
CA ILE A 29 4.51 -11.93 -10.96
C ILE A 29 5.59 -11.06 -11.59
N ALA A 30 5.48 -9.74 -11.49
CA ALA A 30 6.50 -8.82 -12.00
C ALA A 30 7.86 -9.03 -11.31
N SER A 31 7.86 -9.21 -9.99
CA SER A 31 9.07 -9.55 -9.22
C SER A 31 9.68 -10.88 -9.67
N PHE A 32 8.84 -11.89 -9.92
CA PHE A 32 9.32 -13.18 -10.39
C PHE A 32 9.92 -13.09 -11.80
N LEU A 33 9.19 -12.52 -12.76
CA LEU A 33 9.62 -12.44 -14.16
C LEU A 33 10.84 -11.53 -14.34
N GLY A 34 10.84 -10.34 -13.73
CA GLY A 34 11.99 -9.46 -13.79
C GLY A 34 13.20 -10.07 -13.10
N GLY A 35 12.98 -10.81 -11.99
CA GLY A 35 13.98 -11.66 -11.39
C GLY A 35 14.56 -12.65 -12.40
N LEU A 36 13.74 -13.47 -13.07
CA LEU A 36 14.23 -14.45 -14.05
C LEU A 36 15.01 -13.83 -15.22
N ILE A 37 14.57 -12.68 -15.74
CA ILE A 37 15.13 -12.06 -16.95
C ILE A 37 16.43 -11.32 -16.64
N PHE A 38 16.50 -10.60 -15.52
CA PHE A 38 17.60 -9.66 -15.22
C PHE A 38 18.61 -10.19 -14.20
N THR A 39 18.30 -11.29 -13.53
CA THR A 39 19.26 -11.97 -12.66
C THR A 39 20.31 -12.68 -13.51
N ARG A 40 21.59 -12.30 -13.33
CA ARG A 40 22.74 -12.98 -13.96
C ARG A 40 22.71 -14.48 -13.64
N PHE A 41 23.17 -15.32 -14.58
CA PHE A 41 23.40 -16.76 -14.36
C PHE A 41 24.16 -16.98 -13.05
N GLY A 42 23.47 -17.43 -11.98
CA GLY A 42 24.08 -17.61 -10.66
C GLY A 42 23.12 -17.56 -9.46
N LEU A 43 21.99 -16.84 -9.54
CA LEU A 43 20.96 -16.92 -8.50
C LEU A 43 20.06 -18.13 -8.75
N SER A 44 19.76 -18.86 -7.67
CA SER A 44 18.88 -20.04 -7.76
C SER A 44 17.44 -19.63 -8.04
N ILE A 45 16.70 -20.50 -8.72
CA ILE A 45 15.25 -20.33 -8.91
C ILE A 45 14.53 -20.13 -7.56
N GLY A 46 15.01 -20.79 -6.51
CA GLY A 46 14.48 -20.65 -5.15
C GLY A 46 14.61 -19.22 -4.62
N TYR A 47 15.68 -18.50 -4.95
CA TYR A 47 15.84 -17.09 -4.59
C TYR A 47 14.77 -16.21 -5.26
N VAL A 48 14.57 -16.39 -6.57
CA VAL A 48 13.59 -15.60 -7.34
C VAL A 48 12.16 -15.85 -6.85
N VAL A 49 11.81 -17.11 -6.57
CA VAL A 49 10.52 -17.46 -5.94
C VAL A 49 10.38 -16.83 -4.56
N THR A 50 11.44 -16.86 -3.74
CA THR A 50 11.43 -16.25 -2.41
C THR A 50 11.15 -14.75 -2.49
N GLN A 51 11.77 -14.04 -3.44
CA GLN A 51 11.53 -12.61 -3.64
C GLN A 51 10.08 -12.32 -4.06
N ALA A 52 9.51 -13.12 -4.96
CA ALA A 52 8.12 -12.97 -5.38
C ALA A 52 7.13 -13.18 -4.21
N VAL A 53 7.39 -14.17 -3.35
CA VAL A 53 6.58 -14.43 -2.15
C VAL A 53 6.71 -13.28 -1.15
N ILE A 54 7.93 -12.77 -0.93
CA ILE A 54 8.14 -11.60 -0.06
C ILE A 54 7.40 -10.38 -0.62
N ALA A 55 7.48 -10.12 -1.92
CA ALA A 55 6.79 -9.00 -2.56
C ALA A 55 5.26 -9.09 -2.35
N PHE A 56 4.68 -10.28 -2.52
CA PHE A 56 3.26 -10.53 -2.24
C PHE A 56 2.92 -10.23 -0.78
N ILE A 57 3.66 -10.81 0.17
CA ILE A 57 3.40 -10.68 1.61
C ILE A 57 3.52 -9.22 2.05
N VAL A 58 4.56 -8.52 1.61
CA VAL A 58 4.80 -7.10 1.95
C VAL A 58 3.67 -6.22 1.40
N ALA A 59 3.24 -6.44 0.15
CA ALA A 59 2.15 -5.66 -0.43
C ALA A 59 0.82 -5.91 0.29
N PHE A 60 0.51 -7.17 0.61
CA PHE A 60 -0.70 -7.54 1.35
C PHE A 60 -0.70 -6.97 2.79
N LEU A 61 0.38 -7.19 3.55
CA LEU A 61 0.51 -6.67 4.91
C LEU A 61 0.56 -5.15 4.93
N GLY A 62 1.18 -4.52 3.92
CA GLY A 62 1.22 -3.07 3.77
C GLY A 62 -0.17 -2.45 3.75
N ILE A 63 -1.12 -3.02 2.98
CA ILE A 63 -2.52 -2.58 3.00
C ILE A 63 -3.14 -2.80 4.38
N TYR A 64 -3.02 -4.01 4.92
CA TYR A 64 -3.74 -4.40 6.14
C TYR A 64 -3.29 -3.60 7.36
N ILE A 65 -1.98 -3.45 7.54
CA ILE A 65 -1.38 -2.68 8.63
C ILE A 65 -1.73 -1.19 8.47
N SER A 66 -1.60 -0.65 7.26
CA SER A 66 -1.90 0.78 7.02
C SER A 66 -3.36 1.10 7.33
N ALA A 67 -4.30 0.26 6.90
CA ALA A 67 -5.73 0.48 7.14
C ALA A 67 -6.07 0.42 8.63
N ILE A 68 -5.47 -0.51 9.37
CA ILE A 68 -5.63 -0.60 10.83
C ILE A 68 -5.04 0.63 11.51
N VAL A 69 -3.81 1.02 11.19
CA VAL A 69 -3.15 2.18 11.79
C VAL A 69 -3.97 3.45 11.54
N ILE A 70 -4.41 3.66 10.31
CA ILE A 70 -5.26 4.82 9.97
C ILE A 70 -6.55 4.75 10.77
N ASN A 71 -7.29 3.64 10.75
CA ASN A 71 -8.54 3.54 11.52
C ASN A 71 -8.33 3.79 13.02
N GLU A 72 -7.25 3.26 13.60
CA GLU A 72 -6.96 3.41 15.03
C GLU A 72 -6.63 4.85 15.41
N LEU A 73 -5.89 5.56 14.56
CA LEU A 73 -5.56 6.97 14.75
C LEU A 73 -6.73 7.93 14.51
N ALA A 74 -7.82 7.49 13.88
CA ALA A 74 -8.91 8.37 13.44
C ALA A 74 -9.44 9.28 14.56
N SER A 75 -9.73 8.71 15.73
CA SER A 75 -10.27 9.47 16.87
C SER A 75 -9.31 10.58 17.34
N SER A 76 -8.00 10.32 17.33
CA SER A 76 -6.98 11.30 17.73
C SER A 76 -6.93 12.51 16.80
N PHE A 77 -7.32 12.33 15.53
CA PHE A 77 -7.34 13.37 14.51
C PHE A 77 -8.75 13.91 14.22
N GLY A 78 -9.72 13.69 15.14
CA GLY A 78 -11.09 14.20 14.97
C GLY A 78 -11.87 13.55 13.84
N SER A 79 -11.43 12.38 13.39
CA SER A 79 -12.12 11.56 12.38
C SER A 79 -12.92 10.45 13.06
N LYS A 80 -13.97 9.96 12.38
CA LYS A 80 -14.74 8.81 12.88
C LYS A 80 -14.01 7.52 12.50
N LYS A 81 -13.91 6.58 13.45
CA LYS A 81 -13.45 5.21 13.15
C LYS A 81 -14.44 4.53 12.20
N ASP A 82 -13.94 4.12 11.05
CA ASP A 82 -14.64 3.29 10.08
C ASP A 82 -13.60 2.44 9.35
N ILE A 83 -13.54 1.16 9.71
CA ILE A 83 -12.53 0.25 9.16
C ILE A 83 -12.78 0.01 7.67
N ASN A 84 -14.03 0.04 7.19
CA ASN A 84 -14.30 -0.14 5.77
C ASN A 84 -13.80 1.07 4.97
N ALA A 85 -14.07 2.28 5.45
CA ALA A 85 -13.57 3.50 4.82
C ALA A 85 -12.03 3.56 4.83
N ALA A 86 -11.39 3.17 5.94
CA ALA A 86 -9.93 3.13 6.05
C ALA A 86 -9.30 2.12 5.06
N PHE A 87 -9.88 0.93 4.90
CA PHE A 87 -9.41 -0.05 3.91
C PHE A 87 -9.57 0.46 2.48
N LYS A 88 -10.72 1.05 2.13
CA LYS A 88 -10.92 1.67 0.80
C LYS A 88 -9.89 2.78 0.54
N LEU A 89 -9.72 3.68 1.50
CA LEU A 89 -8.76 4.77 1.43
C LEU A 89 -7.35 4.24 1.12
N VAL A 90 -6.90 3.24 1.87
CA VAL A 90 -5.57 2.64 1.69
C VAL A 90 -5.45 1.93 0.35
N ILE A 91 -6.39 1.04 0.02
CA ILE A 91 -6.34 0.25 -1.21
C ILE A 91 -6.25 1.16 -2.45
N TYR A 92 -7.13 2.16 -2.54
CA TYR A 92 -7.10 3.07 -3.69
C TYR A 92 -5.87 3.98 -3.70
N SER A 93 -5.43 4.46 -2.53
CA SER A 93 -4.22 5.29 -2.44
C SER A 93 -2.93 4.53 -2.78
N PHE A 94 -2.87 3.21 -2.53
CA PHE A 94 -1.72 2.36 -2.84
C PHE A 94 -1.60 2.00 -4.33
N THR A 95 -2.63 2.28 -5.15
CA THR A 95 -2.60 1.98 -6.58
C THR A 95 -1.34 2.46 -7.31
N PRO A 96 -0.88 3.73 -7.15
CA PRO A 96 0.34 4.21 -7.81
C PRO A 96 1.59 3.45 -7.35
N VAL A 97 1.62 3.04 -6.07
CA VAL A 97 2.72 2.25 -5.50
C VAL A 97 2.77 0.86 -6.12
N PHE A 98 1.63 0.19 -6.31
CA PHE A 98 1.60 -1.12 -6.97
C PHE A 98 1.97 -1.03 -8.45
N ILE A 99 1.48 -0.04 -9.17
CA ILE A 99 1.85 0.19 -10.58
C ILE A 99 3.36 0.43 -10.69
N ALA A 100 3.90 1.31 -9.85
CA ALA A 100 5.33 1.60 -9.84
C ALA A 100 6.16 0.35 -9.51
N GLN A 101 5.73 -0.47 -8.54
CA GLN A 101 6.37 -1.75 -8.23
C GLN A 101 6.30 -2.74 -9.38
N ILE A 102 5.15 -2.86 -10.07
CA ILE A 102 5.01 -3.76 -11.23
C ILE A 102 6.05 -3.38 -12.30
N VAL A 103 6.14 -2.10 -12.66
CA VAL A 103 7.07 -1.64 -13.70
C VAL A 103 8.53 -1.78 -13.25
N ALA A 104 8.85 -1.33 -12.04
CA ALA A 104 10.21 -1.36 -11.49
C ALA A 104 10.73 -2.80 -11.29
N ASN A 105 9.87 -3.71 -10.83
CA ASN A 105 10.23 -5.10 -10.60
C ASN A 105 10.41 -5.86 -11.90
N LEU A 106 9.58 -5.58 -12.91
CA LEU A 106 9.66 -6.24 -14.21
C LEU A 106 10.86 -5.76 -15.03
N ILE A 107 11.19 -4.46 -14.95
CA ILE A 107 12.25 -3.82 -15.73
C ILE A 107 13.15 -3.02 -14.77
N PRO A 108 14.18 -3.63 -14.15
CA PRO A 108 15.02 -2.98 -13.15
C PRO A 108 15.68 -1.66 -13.60
N PRO A 109 16.10 -1.47 -14.87
CA PRO A 109 16.56 -0.16 -15.33
C PRO A 109 15.53 0.98 -15.18
N LEU A 110 14.24 0.66 -15.08
CA LEU A 110 13.16 1.62 -14.85
C LEU A 110 12.87 1.86 -13.37
N TYR A 111 13.75 1.47 -12.44
CA TYR A 111 13.50 1.64 -11.00
C TYR A 111 13.16 3.07 -10.58
N PHE A 112 13.59 4.08 -11.34
CA PHE A 112 13.24 5.49 -11.10
C PHE A 112 11.72 5.75 -11.10
N VAL A 113 10.90 4.91 -11.74
CA VAL A 113 9.43 5.02 -11.71
C VAL A 113 8.84 4.81 -10.31
N ALA A 114 9.61 4.25 -9.38
CA ALA A 114 9.23 4.15 -7.96
C ALA A 114 8.84 5.52 -7.36
N ILE A 115 9.38 6.63 -7.88
CA ILE A 115 9.04 7.99 -7.43
C ILE A 115 7.54 8.30 -7.61
N PHE A 116 6.88 7.73 -8.62
CA PHE A 116 5.44 7.91 -8.83
C PHE A 116 4.60 7.26 -7.73
N GLY A 117 5.18 6.31 -6.98
CA GLY A 117 4.55 5.76 -5.77
C GLY A 117 4.30 6.83 -4.69
N LEU A 118 5.06 7.93 -4.67
CA LEU A 118 4.85 9.04 -3.73
C LEU A 118 3.49 9.73 -3.92
N TYR A 119 2.86 9.59 -5.09
CA TYR A 119 1.52 10.11 -5.35
C TYR A 119 0.45 9.49 -4.41
N MET A 120 0.73 8.31 -3.83
CA MET A 120 -0.08 7.73 -2.76
C MET A 120 -0.29 8.71 -1.60
N ILE A 121 0.73 9.48 -1.21
CA ILE A 121 0.65 10.41 -0.07
C ILE A 121 -0.41 11.48 -0.35
N TYR A 122 -0.41 12.01 -1.58
CA TYR A 122 -1.40 12.97 -2.02
C TYR A 122 -2.81 12.37 -2.00
N LEU A 123 -3.00 11.18 -2.58
CA LEU A 123 -4.29 10.48 -2.58
C LEU A 123 -4.83 10.23 -1.17
N LEU A 124 -3.95 9.82 -0.26
CA LEU A 124 -4.30 9.58 1.14
C LEU A 124 -4.71 10.88 1.83
N TRP A 125 -3.98 11.98 1.61
CA TRP A 125 -4.29 13.30 2.19
C TRP A 125 -5.68 13.82 1.77
N ILE A 126 -6.03 13.78 0.48
CA ILE A 126 -7.36 14.20 0.02
C ILE A 126 -8.47 13.21 0.43
N GLY A 127 -8.15 11.91 0.49
CA GLY A 127 -9.10 10.86 0.84
C GLY A 127 -9.46 10.84 2.32
N LEU A 128 -8.54 11.22 3.22
CA LEU A 128 -8.81 11.40 4.65
C LEU A 128 -9.95 12.39 4.90
N GLY A 129 -9.94 13.55 4.22
CA GLY A 129 -11.03 14.51 4.34
C GLY A 129 -12.37 13.95 3.85
N SER A 130 -12.35 13.30 2.68
CA SER A 130 -13.57 12.87 1.99
C SER A 130 -14.23 11.64 2.63
N LEU A 131 -13.42 10.62 2.96
CA LEU A 131 -13.86 9.32 3.47
C LEU A 131 -13.90 9.23 4.99
N MET A 132 -12.91 9.80 5.69
CA MET A 132 -12.80 9.72 7.15
C MET A 132 -13.37 10.96 7.86
N GLY A 133 -13.71 12.01 7.10
CA GLY A 133 -14.22 13.26 7.65
C GLY A 133 -13.17 14.05 8.42
N THR A 134 -11.90 13.90 8.08
CA THR A 134 -10.80 14.54 8.81
C THR A 134 -10.84 16.08 8.65
N PRO A 135 -10.82 16.85 9.76
CA PRO A 135 -10.67 18.30 9.73
C PRO A 135 -9.41 18.77 8.99
N GLU A 136 -9.51 19.87 8.24
CA GLU A 136 -8.45 20.35 7.34
C GLU A 136 -7.13 20.61 8.06
N ASP A 137 -7.20 21.21 9.26
CA ASP A 137 -6.07 21.53 10.13
C ASP A 137 -5.34 20.29 10.67
N LYS A 138 -5.99 19.12 10.65
CA LYS A 138 -5.46 17.87 11.20
C LYS A 138 -4.94 16.90 10.14
N LYS A 139 -5.28 17.10 8.86
CA LYS A 139 -4.91 16.17 7.77
C LYS A 139 -3.41 15.91 7.70
N VAL A 140 -2.60 16.96 7.71
CA VAL A 140 -1.13 16.84 7.59
C VAL A 140 -0.55 16.02 8.74
N GLY A 141 -0.96 16.33 9.98
CA GLY A 141 -0.54 15.58 11.17
C GLY A 141 -0.95 14.11 11.08
N TYR A 142 -2.16 13.83 10.62
CA TYR A 142 -2.67 12.48 10.48
C TYR A 142 -1.85 11.66 9.46
N VAL A 143 -1.55 12.23 8.29
CA VAL A 143 -0.71 11.58 7.26
C VAL A 143 0.69 11.29 7.82
N VAL A 144 1.34 12.28 8.42
CA VAL A 144 2.72 12.16 8.93
C VAL A 144 2.80 11.12 10.04
N VAL A 145 1.92 11.18 11.04
CA VAL A 145 1.92 10.24 12.16
C VAL A 145 1.60 8.82 11.69
N SER A 146 0.65 8.68 10.75
CA SER A 146 0.33 7.38 10.14
C SER A 146 1.54 6.81 9.40
N ALA A 147 2.21 7.61 8.56
CA ALA A 147 3.39 7.18 7.82
C ALA A 147 4.54 6.75 8.75
N LEU A 148 4.81 7.52 9.81
CA LEU A 148 5.83 7.19 10.81
C LEU A 148 5.50 5.89 11.54
N LEU A 149 4.26 5.70 12.00
CA LEU A 149 3.87 4.47 12.69
C LEU A 149 3.92 3.24 11.77
N ILE A 150 3.44 3.38 10.53
CA ILE A 150 3.51 2.29 9.54
C ILE A 150 4.98 1.94 9.26
N PHE A 151 5.85 2.93 9.10
CA PHE A 151 7.28 2.72 8.91
C PHE A 151 7.91 1.98 10.11
N VAL A 152 7.60 2.42 11.33
CA VAL A 152 8.03 1.77 12.57
C VAL A 152 7.58 0.30 12.63
N ILE A 153 6.31 0.02 12.30
CA ILE A 153 5.77 -1.35 12.34
C ILE A 153 6.41 -2.26 11.29
N LEU A 154 6.66 -1.76 10.07
CA LEU A 154 7.15 -2.55 8.96
C LEU A 154 8.67 -2.72 8.95
N PHE A 155 9.42 -1.68 9.35
CA PHE A 155 10.87 -1.61 9.16
C PHE A 155 11.69 -1.68 10.44
N ILE A 156 11.09 -1.60 11.65
CA ILE A 156 11.87 -1.87 12.85
C ILE A 156 12.34 -3.33 12.78
N PRO A 157 13.67 -3.57 12.79
CA PRO A 157 14.17 -4.91 12.97
C PRO A 157 13.65 -5.36 14.32
N ARG A 158 12.85 -6.42 14.33
CA ARG A 158 12.54 -7.14 15.56
C ARG A 158 13.87 -7.69 16.04
N ASN A 159 14.59 -6.91 16.85
CA ASN A 159 15.86 -7.26 17.46
C ASN A 159 15.67 -8.65 18.07
N ARG A 160 16.22 -9.67 17.41
CA ARG A 160 16.29 -10.99 18.02
C ARG A 160 17.42 -10.87 19.03
N ALA A 161 17.06 -11.16 20.28
CA ALA A 161 17.95 -11.31 21.42
C ALA A 161 19.15 -12.20 21.10
#